data_AF-A0ABC9TD11-F1
#
_entry.id   AF-A0ABC9TD11-F1
#
_cell.length_a   1.000
_cell.length_b   1.000
_cell.length_c   1.000
_cell.angle_alpha   90.00
_cell.angle_beta   90.00
_cell.angle_gamma   90.00
#
_symmetry.space_group_name_H-M   'P 1'
#
loop_
_entity.id
_entity.type
_entity.pdbx_description
1 polymer ?
#
loop_
_entity_poly.entity_id
_entity_poly.type
_entity_poly.pdbx_seq_one_letter_code
_entity_poly.pdbx_strand_id
1 'polypeptide(L)'
;MIAGLFPTGSHLGGVILYCVAMALFTIIMGNAFAAFAVITAAVGIPFVIAQGANPAIVAAIGMTSGYCGTLLTPMAANFNSLPVALLEMKDPLGVIKQQAPIAILLLIIQIGLMYFLAF
;
A
#
# COMPACT_ATOMS: atom_id res chain seq x y z
N MET A 1 -11.58 22.69 2.22
CA MET A 1 -11.14 22.29 0.86
C MET A 1 -10.91 20.77 0.68
N ILE A 2 -11.17 19.91 1.69
CA ILE A 2 -11.17 18.43 1.52
C ILE A 2 -12.60 17.83 1.48
N ALA A 3 -13.58 18.51 2.09
CA ALA A 3 -14.98 18.07 2.14
C ALA A 3 -15.71 18.01 0.78
N GLY A 4 -15.15 18.60 -0.29
CA GLY A 4 -15.72 18.54 -1.64
C GLY A 4 -15.21 17.36 -2.49
N LEU A 5 -14.09 16.75 -2.11
CA LEU A 5 -13.50 15.59 -2.81
C LEU A 5 -13.87 14.27 -2.14
N PHE A 6 -14.13 14.28 -0.84
CA PHE A 6 -14.61 13.13 -0.08
C PHE A 6 -15.92 13.53 0.62
N PRO A 7 -17.07 13.01 0.18
CA PRO A 7 -18.29 13.09 0.96
C PRO A 7 -17.99 12.50 2.34
N THR A 8 -18.22 13.29 3.38
CA THR A 8 -18.19 12.84 4.77
C THR A 8 -19.05 11.57 4.90
N GLY A 9 -18.43 10.43 5.20
CA GLY A 9 -19.08 9.11 5.28
C GLY A 9 -18.78 8.13 4.14
N SER A 10 -17.95 8.46 3.15
CA SER A 10 -17.52 7.48 2.14
C SER A 10 -16.41 6.56 2.67
N HIS A 11 -16.80 5.49 3.37
CA HIS A 11 -15.89 4.46 3.89
C HIS A 11 -14.92 3.96 2.80
N LEU A 12 -15.44 3.75 1.58
CA LEU A 12 -14.65 3.32 0.42
C LEU A 12 -13.56 4.34 0.04
N GLY A 13 -13.87 5.63 0.10
CA GLY A 13 -12.92 6.70 -0.21
C GLY A 13 -11.75 6.72 0.77
N GLY A 14 -12.04 6.58 2.07
CA GLY A 14 -11.02 6.46 3.11
C GLY A 14 -10.11 5.24 2.91
N VAL A 15 -10.69 4.08 2.58
CA VAL A 15 -9.95 2.84 2.32
C VAL A 15 -9.02 2.96 1.11
N ILE A 16 -9.53 3.49 -0.01
CA ILE A 16 -8.73 3.72 -1.22
C ILE A 16 -7.58 4.67 -0.91
N LEU A 17 -7.88 5.79 -0.26
CA LEU A 17 -6.86 6.78 0.11
C LEU A 17 -5.77 6.16 0.98
N TYR A 18 -6.15 5.40 2.01
CA TYR A 18 -5.19 4.75 2.91
C TYR A 18 -4.34 3.69 2.19
N CYS A 19 -4.94 2.76 1.45
CA CYS A 19 -4.21 1.68 0.78
C CYS A 19 -3.27 2.21 -0.31
N VAL A 20 -3.73 3.14 -1.14
CA VAL A 20 -2.92 3.73 -2.22
C VAL A 20 -1.81 4.60 -1.65
N ALA A 21 -2.11 5.46 -0.66
CA ALA A 21 -1.06 6.25 0.00
C ALA A 21 -0.01 5.34 0.65
N MET A 22 -0.41 4.23 1.27
CA MET A 22 0.50 3.27 1.87
C MET A 22 1.44 2.65 0.85
N ALA A 23 0.90 2.17 -0.28
CA ALA A 23 1.70 1.58 -1.35
C ALA A 23 2.65 2.59 -1.98
N LEU A 24 2.16 3.78 -2.36
CA LEU A 24 2.98 4.82 -2.99
C LEU A 24 4.08 5.34 -2.06
N PHE A 25 3.76 5.60 -0.80
CA PHE A 25 4.76 6.06 0.16
C PHE A 25 5.81 4.98 0.45
N THR A 26 5.40 3.71 0.44
CA THR A 26 6.35 2.59 0.53
C THR A 26 7.27 2.52 -0.68
N ILE A 27 6.79 2.80 -1.89
CA ILE A 27 7.64 2.86 -3.10
C ILE A 27 8.76 3.91 -2.92
N ILE A 28 8.40 5.07 -2.38
CA ILE A 28 9.32 6.20 -2.15
C ILE A 28 10.31 5.90 -1.02
N MET A 29 9.84 5.27 0.06
CA MET A 29 10.67 5.01 1.25
C MET A 29 11.51 3.72 1.11
N GLY A 30 11.09 2.79 0.26
CA GLY A 30 11.72 1.48 0.11
C GLY A 30 11.38 0.48 1.22
N ASN A 31 10.47 0.82 2.14
CA ASN A 31 10.15 0.00 3.31
C ASN A 31 8.71 0.19 3.81
N ALA A 32 7.96 -0.92 3.92
CA ALA A 32 6.57 -0.91 4.36
C ALA A 32 6.40 -0.57 5.86
N PHE A 33 7.28 -1.03 6.74
CA PHE A 33 7.18 -0.78 8.19
C PHE A 33 7.34 0.70 8.53
N ALA A 34 8.28 1.37 7.87
CA ALA A 34 8.50 2.79 8.10
C ALA A 34 7.37 3.64 7.49
N ALA A 35 6.83 3.24 6.33
CA ALA A 35 5.64 3.85 5.75
C ALA A 35 4.39 3.68 6.62
N PHE A 36 4.27 2.52 7.28
CA PHE A 36 3.09 2.15 8.05
C PHE A 36 2.77 3.14 9.15
N ALA A 37 3.72 3.52 9.99
CA ALA A 37 3.48 4.44 11.10
C ALA A 37 3.00 5.81 10.58
N VAL A 38 3.65 6.34 9.54
CA VAL A 38 3.36 7.66 8.97
C VAL A 38 1.98 7.70 8.33
N ILE A 39 1.69 6.76 7.42
CA ILE A 39 0.44 6.75 6.66
C ILE A 39 -0.74 6.32 7.54
N THR A 40 -0.53 5.44 8.51
CA THR A 40 -1.59 5.08 9.46
C THR A 40 -1.95 6.27 10.34
N ALA A 41 -0.96 7.01 10.86
CA ALA A 41 -1.25 8.20 11.65
C ALA A 41 -1.89 9.32 10.82
N ALA A 42 -1.37 9.59 9.63
CA ALA A 42 -1.82 10.71 8.79
C ALA A 42 -3.14 10.43 8.05
N VAL A 43 -3.41 9.18 7.68
CA VAL A 43 -4.53 8.80 6.82
C VAL A 43 -5.41 7.73 7.46
N GLY A 44 -4.83 6.61 7.87
CA GLY A 44 -5.59 5.44 8.36
C GLY A 44 -6.48 5.76 9.58
N ILE A 45 -5.94 6.47 10.56
CA ILE A 45 -6.68 6.89 11.76
C ILE A 45 -7.82 7.85 11.40
N PRO A 46 -7.58 9.04 10.83
CA PRO A 46 -8.64 10.03 10.61
C PRO A 46 -9.66 9.63 9.55
N PHE A 47 -9.27 8.87 8.52
CA PHE A 47 -10.15 8.58 7.38
C PHE A 47 -10.68 7.15 7.34
N VAL A 48 -10.19 6.22 8.17
CA VAL A 48 -10.68 4.83 8.17
C VAL A 48 -11.14 4.44 9.58
N ILE A 49 -10.25 4.48 10.56
CA ILE A 49 -10.54 4.03 11.94
C ILE A 49 -11.55 4.94 12.63
N ALA A 50 -11.41 6.27 12.50
CA ALA A 50 -12.35 7.23 13.06
C ALA A 50 -13.77 7.13 12.45
N GLN A 51 -13.92 6.44 11.31
CA GLN A 51 -15.22 6.15 10.70
C GLN A 51 -15.84 4.83 11.20
N GLY A 52 -15.23 4.17 12.20
CA GLY A 52 -15.74 2.95 12.82
C GLY A 52 -15.08 1.65 12.35
N ALA A 53 -14.03 1.73 11.51
CA ALA A 53 -13.33 0.54 11.04
C ALA A 53 -12.57 -0.17 12.17
N ASN A 54 -12.54 -1.50 12.13
CA ASN A 54 -11.76 -2.31 13.06
C ASN A 54 -10.24 -2.03 12.92
N PRO A 55 -9.57 -1.47 13.96
CA PRO A 55 -8.16 -1.09 13.87
C PRO A 55 -7.21 -2.25 13.57
N ALA A 56 -7.51 -3.46 14.04
CA ALA A 56 -6.64 -4.62 13.81
C ALA A 56 -6.65 -5.03 12.33
N ILE A 57 -7.82 -4.99 11.68
CA ILE A 57 -7.98 -5.30 10.27
C ILE A 57 -7.35 -4.21 9.41
N VAL A 58 -7.59 -2.94 9.75
CA VAL A 58 -6.96 -1.80 9.06
C VAL A 58 -5.44 -1.88 9.14
N ALA A 59 -4.87 -2.21 10.31
CA ALA A 59 -3.44 -2.35 10.49
C ALA A 59 -2.85 -3.51 9.65
N ALA A 60 -3.48 -4.68 9.71
CA ALA A 60 -3.02 -5.86 8.98
C ALA A 60 -3.07 -5.63 7.46
N ILE A 61 -4.20 -5.15 6.94
CA ILE A 61 -4.36 -4.91 5.51
C ILE A 61 -3.50 -3.72 5.07
N GLY A 62 -3.38 -2.67 5.88
CA GLY A 62 -2.47 -1.55 5.64
C GLY A 62 -1.03 -2.02 5.43
N MET A 63 -0.50 -2.88 6.30
CA MET A 63 0.84 -3.46 6.14
C MET A 63 0.99 -4.21 4.81
N THR A 64 0.05 -5.05 4.45
CA THR A 64 0.07 -5.80 3.18
C THR A 64 -0.04 -4.91 1.94
N SER A 65 -0.81 -3.81 2.00
CA SER A 65 -0.83 -2.78 0.96
C SER A 65 0.53 -2.09 0.82
N GLY A 66 1.24 -1.87 1.94
CA GLY A 66 2.63 -1.40 1.91
C GLY A 66 3.58 -2.39 1.21
N TYR A 67 3.43 -3.70 1.44
CA TYR A 67 4.23 -4.71 0.74
C TYR A 67 3.97 -4.72 -0.77
N CYS A 68 2.77 -4.37 -1.24
CA CYS A 68 2.52 -4.16 -2.67
C CYS A 68 3.41 -3.04 -3.24
N GLY A 69 3.65 -1.98 -2.47
CA GLY A 69 4.63 -0.93 -2.82
C GLY A 69 6.09 -1.39 -2.74
N THR A 70 6.42 -2.29 -1.83
CA THR A 70 7.78 -2.87 -1.71
C THR A 70 8.17 -3.67 -2.96
N LEU A 71 7.22 -4.36 -3.59
CA LEU A 71 7.45 -5.06 -4.87
C LEU A 71 7.75 -4.09 -6.02
N LEU A 72 7.37 -2.82 -5.89
CA LEU A 72 7.45 -1.81 -6.94
C LEU A 72 8.63 -0.84 -6.79
N THR A 73 9.58 -1.12 -5.88
CA THR A 73 10.71 -0.20 -5.61
C THR A 73 12.08 -0.87 -5.75
N PRO A 74 13.05 -0.23 -6.43
CA PRO A 74 14.41 -0.76 -6.55
C PRO A 74 15.20 -0.74 -5.24
N MET A 75 14.74 0.00 -4.23
CA MET A 75 15.36 0.03 -2.89
C MET A 75 15.15 -1.29 -2.13
N ALA A 76 14.16 -2.10 -2.50
CA ALA A 76 13.89 -3.41 -1.89
C ALA A 76 14.89 -4.46 -2.40
N ALA A 77 16.13 -4.42 -1.87
CA ALA A 77 17.24 -5.23 -2.36
C ALA A 77 16.92 -6.72 -2.44
N ASN A 78 16.35 -7.29 -1.38
CA ASN A 78 16.04 -8.73 -1.29
C ASN A 78 15.01 -9.22 -2.32
N PHE A 79 14.12 -8.35 -2.79
CA PHE A 79 13.03 -8.73 -3.68
C PHE A 79 13.28 -8.35 -5.13
N ASN A 80 14.01 -7.25 -5.37
CA ASN A 80 14.14 -6.64 -6.69
C ASN A 80 15.59 -6.62 -7.18
N SER A 81 16.49 -5.95 -6.46
CA SER A 81 17.85 -5.69 -6.95
C SER A 81 18.79 -6.89 -6.85
N LEU A 82 18.66 -7.72 -5.80
CA LEU A 82 19.48 -8.92 -5.64
C LEU A 82 19.18 -9.99 -6.71
N PRO A 83 17.92 -10.36 -7.00
CA PRO A 83 17.64 -11.30 -8.08
C PRO A 83 18.13 -10.80 -9.45
N VAL A 84 18.02 -9.50 -9.73
CA VAL A 84 18.56 -8.88 -10.95
C VAL A 84 20.08 -9.10 -11.05
N ALA A 85 20.81 -8.86 -9.97
CA ALA A 85 22.26 -9.02 -9.94
C ALA A 85 22.68 -10.51 -10.02
N LEU A 86 22.00 -11.39 -9.29
CA LEU A 86 22.31 -12.83 -9.25
C LEU A 86 22.04 -13.54 -10.58
N LEU A 87 21.02 -13.08 -11.32
CA LEU A 87 20.66 -13.64 -12.62
C LEU A 87 21.31 -12.89 -13.80
N GLU A 88 22.22 -11.94 -13.51
CA GLU A 88 22.89 -11.08 -14.51
C GLU A 88 21.90 -10.50 -15.55
N MET A 89 20.74 -10.05 -15.07
CA MET A 89 19.69 -9.57 -15.96
C MET A 89 20.14 -8.31 -16.71
N LYS A 90 19.90 -8.28 -18.02
CA LYS A 90 20.16 -7.08 -18.84
C LYS A 90 19.31 -5.88 -18.43
N ASP A 91 18.09 -6.13 -17.96
CA ASP A 91 17.17 -5.08 -17.53
C ASP A 91 17.21 -4.93 -16.00
N PRO A 92 17.75 -3.82 -15.47
CA PRO A 92 17.85 -3.58 -14.03
C PRO A 92 16.49 -3.43 -13.34
N LEU A 93 15.40 -3.22 -14.09
CA LEU A 93 14.02 -3.15 -13.58
C LEU A 93 13.19 -4.38 -13.99
N GLY A 94 13.82 -5.41 -14.55
CA GLY A 94 13.11 -6.56 -15.11
C GLY A 94 12.21 -7.27 -14.10
N VAL A 95 12.68 -7.43 -12.85
CA VAL A 95 11.88 -8.04 -11.77
C VAL A 95 10.67 -7.19 -11.42
N ILE A 96 10.85 -5.88 -11.24
CA ILE A 96 9.76 -4.94 -10.92
C ILE A 96 8.70 -4.94 -12.03
N LYS A 97 9.11 -4.97 -13.30
CA LYS A 97 8.16 -5.03 -14.43
C LYS A 97 7.29 -6.29 -14.41
N GLN A 98 7.86 -7.43 -14.01
CA GLN A 98 7.11 -8.68 -13.87
C GLN A 98 6.22 -8.69 -12.63
N GLN A 99 6.65 -8.06 -11.53
CA GLN A 99 5.88 -7.98 -10.30
C GLN A 99 4.76 -6.93 -10.35
N ALA A 100 4.92 -5.87 -11.13
CA ALA A 100 3.99 -4.76 -11.20
C ALA A 100 2.52 -5.14 -11.44
N PRO A 101 2.16 -5.99 -12.42
CA PRO A 101 0.76 -6.38 -12.62
C PRO A 101 0.20 -7.13 -11.40
N ILE A 102 1.01 -7.98 -10.77
CA ILE A 102 0.60 -8.75 -9.58
C ILE A 102 0.45 -7.82 -8.37
N ALA A 103 1.38 -6.89 -8.14
CA ALA A 103 1.32 -5.94 -7.05
C ALA A 103 0.10 -5.01 -7.14
N ILE A 104 -0.23 -4.55 -8.36
CA ILE A 104 -1.42 -3.72 -8.60
C ILE A 104 -2.71 -4.52 -8.37
N LEU A 105 -2.77 -5.76 -8.87
CA LEU A 105 -3.93 -6.63 -8.67
C LEU A 105 -4.15 -6.94 -7.19
N LEU A 106 -3.07 -7.26 -6.45
CA LEU A 106 -3.12 -7.47 -5.01
C LEU A 106 -3.58 -6.21 -4.27
N LEU A 107 -3.09 -5.03 -4.65
CA LEU A 107 -3.52 -3.77 -4.02
C LEU A 107 -5.02 -3.52 -4.20
N ILE A 108 -5.58 -3.81 -5.38
CA ILE A 108 -7.03 -3.73 -5.63
C ILE A 108 -7.80 -4.70 -4.73
N ILE A 109 -7.30 -5.93 -4.59
CA ILE A 109 -7.88 -6.93 -3.67
C ILE A 109 -7.82 -6.43 -2.22
N GLN A 110 -6.71 -5.84 -1.78
CA GLN A 110 -6.58 -5.31 -0.42
C GLN A 110 -7.56 -4.16 -0.15
N ILE A 111 -7.80 -3.29 -1.13
CA ILE A 111 -8.84 -2.25 -1.03
C ILE A 111 -10.22 -2.88 -0.81
N GLY A 112 -10.57 -3.90 -1.61
CA GLY A 112 -11.83 -4.63 -1.46
C GLY A 112 -11.94 -5.30 -0.09
N LEU A 113 -10.92 -6.07 0.30
CA LEU A 113 -10.90 -6.77 1.58
C LEU A 113 -10.99 -5.82 2.77
N MET A 114 -10.28 -4.69 2.76
CA MET A 114 -10.38 -3.73 3.85
C MET A 114 -11.78 -3.13 3.94
N TYR A 115 -12.41 -2.82 2.82
CA TYR A 115 -13.77 -2.29 2.83
C TYR A 115 -14.78 -3.28 3.41
N PHE A 116 -14.71 -4.56 3.03
CA PHE A 116 -15.68 -5.58 3.48
C PHE A 116 -15.40 -6.19 4.86
N LEU A 117 -14.15 -6.17 5.33
CA LEU A 117 -13.78 -6.79 6.60
C LEU A 117 -13.64 -5.78 7.74
N ALA A 118 -13.26 -4.53 7.43
CA ALA A 118 -12.99 -3.55 8.48
C ALA A 118 -14.26 -2.83 8.96
N PHE A 119 -15.29 -2.71 8.11
CA PHE A 119 -16.58 -2.08 8.39
C PHE A 119 -17.69 -3.13 8.42
#